data_AF-A0A7D7ZB06-F1
#
_entry.id   AF-A0A7D7ZB06-F1
#
_cell.length_a   1.000
_cell.length_b   1.000
_cell.length_c   1.000
_cell.angle_alpha   90.00
_cell.angle_beta   90.00
_cell.angle_gamma   90.00
#
_symmetry.space_group_name_H-M   'P 1'
#
loop_
_entity.id
_entity.type
_entity.pdbx_description
1 polymer ?
#
loop_
_entity_poly.entity_id
_entity_poly.type
_entity_poly.pdbx_seq_one_letter_code
_entity_poly.pdbx_strand_id
1 'polypeptide(L)'
;MVMLGHYTISGKEFKQTIFPKDYDGTDMSWFVTKKRAYGGRECLKKLIKYGIASRLDSGHKEFPENTFALDECTVDCKTVKNVIIRSWSVLTMGRVIEINK
;
A
#
# COMPACT_ATOMS: atom_id res chain seq x y z
N MET A 1 -14.05 1.81 6.76
CA MET A 1 -12.59 1.70 6.57
C MET A 1 -11.94 2.53 7.67
N VAL A 2 -11.04 1.95 8.47
CA VAL A 2 -10.35 2.69 9.54
C VAL A 2 -9.01 3.17 8.99
N MET A 3 -8.77 4.48 9.02
CA MET A 3 -7.50 5.07 8.63
C MET A 3 -6.63 5.20 9.89
N LEU A 4 -5.49 4.53 9.91
CA LEU A 4 -4.51 4.63 10.99
C LEU A 4 -3.30 5.41 10.50
N GLY A 5 -2.98 6.52 11.16
CA GLY A 5 -1.79 7.30 10.84
C GLY A 5 -0.50 6.54 11.21
N HIS A 6 0.52 6.61 10.35
CA HIS A 6 1.81 5.93 10.58
C HIS A 6 2.46 6.32 11.92
N TYR A 7 2.27 7.57 12.35
CA TYR A 7 2.90 8.11 13.56
C TYR A 7 2.02 8.01 14.81
N THR A 8 0.77 7.55 14.70
CA THR A 8 -0.10 7.37 15.87
C THR A 8 0.33 6.14 16.67
N ILE A 9 0.05 6.14 17.97
CA ILE A 9 0.36 5.02 18.87
C ILE A 9 -0.27 3.73 18.33
N SER A 10 -1.57 3.78 18.00
CA SER A 10 -2.29 2.64 17.44
C SER A 10 -1.72 2.18 16.09
N GLY A 11 -1.22 3.09 15.25
CA GLY A 11 -0.55 2.74 14.00
C GLY A 11 0.78 2.01 14.23
N LYS A 12 1.58 2.47 15.19
CA LYS A 12 2.85 1.83 15.59
C LYS A 12 2.62 0.44 16.19
N GLU A 13 1.67 0.30 17.10
CA GLU A 13 1.29 -0.98 17.71
C GLU A 13 0.79 -1.96 16.65
N PHE A 14 -0.12 -1.51 15.76
CA PHE A 14 -0.61 -2.33 14.67
C PHE A 14 0.52 -2.83 13.76
N LYS A 15 1.47 -1.96 13.41
CA LYS A 15 2.66 -2.34 12.62
C LYS A 15 3.47 -3.45 13.31
N GLN A 16 3.71 -3.34 14.61
CA GLN A 16 4.45 -4.34 15.40
C GLN A 16 3.75 -5.70 15.49
N THR A 17 2.42 -5.75 15.37
CA THR A 17 1.68 -7.02 15.39
C THR A 17 1.80 -7.81 14.08
N ILE A 18 2.13 -7.15 12.96
CA ILE A 18 2.11 -7.75 11.62
C ILE A 18 3.52 -8.03 11.10
N PHE A 19 4.45 -7.12 11.41
CA PHE A 19 5.78 -7.14 10.83
C PHE A 19 6.85 -7.39 11.88
N PRO A 20 7.97 -8.05 11.52
CA PRO A 20 9.08 -8.31 12.44
C PRO A 20 9.77 -7.00 12.86
N LYS A 21 10.56 -7.04 13.94
CA LYS A 21 11.15 -5.84 14.58
C LYS A 21 12.09 -5.05 13.67
N ASP A 22 12.72 -5.73 12.71
CA ASP A 22 13.64 -5.20 11.70
C ASP A 22 12.93 -4.70 10.42
N TYR A 23 11.61 -4.63 10.41
CA TYR A 23 10.85 -4.20 9.24
C TYR A 23 10.97 -2.70 8.94
N ASP A 24 11.59 -2.37 7.81
CA ASP A 24 11.58 -1.04 7.22
C ASP A 24 10.29 -0.81 6.41
N GLY A 25 9.55 0.24 6.76
CA GLY A 25 8.32 0.62 6.07
C GLY A 25 8.55 1.15 4.65
N THR A 26 9.80 1.38 4.26
CA THR A 26 10.21 1.87 2.95
C THR A 26 10.63 0.75 1.99
N ASP A 27 10.80 -0.48 2.49
CA ASP A 27 11.21 -1.62 1.67
C ASP A 27 10.17 -1.97 0.61
N MET A 28 8.89 -2.01 0.98
CA MET A 28 7.80 -2.29 0.05
C MET A 28 6.45 -1.77 0.53
N SER A 29 5.54 -1.55 -0.42
CA SER A 29 4.14 -1.24 -0.12
C SER A 29 3.36 -2.53 0.20
N TRP A 30 2.42 -2.42 1.14
CA TRP A 30 1.64 -3.55 1.64
C TRP A 30 0.13 -3.33 1.59
N PHE A 31 -0.60 -4.38 1.24
CA PHE A 31 -2.04 -4.50 1.40
C PHE A 31 -2.35 -5.49 2.52
N VAL A 32 -2.87 -5.00 3.64
CA VAL A 32 -3.13 -5.80 4.83
C VAL A 32 -4.61 -6.15 4.93
N THR A 33 -4.89 -7.44 5.13
CA THR A 33 -6.22 -7.97 5.42
C THR A 33 -6.23 -8.63 6.80
N LYS A 34 -7.40 -9.04 7.29
CA LYS A 34 -7.53 -9.73 8.59
C LYS A 34 -6.68 -11.00 8.72
N LYS A 35 -6.39 -11.68 7.62
CA LYS A 35 -5.68 -12.98 7.61
C LYS A 35 -4.26 -12.90 7.07
N ARG A 36 -3.99 -11.95 6.18
CA ARG A 36 -2.74 -11.90 5.41
C ARG A 36 -2.34 -10.47 5.09
N ALA A 37 -1.04 -10.19 5.12
CA ALA A 37 -0.45 -9.00 4.53
C ALA A 37 0.24 -9.37 3.19
N TYR A 38 -0.10 -8.67 2.12
CA TYR A 38 0.44 -8.87 0.78
C TYR A 38 1.38 -7.71 0.45
N GLY A 39 2.62 -7.99 0.06
CA GLY A 39 3.65 -7.01 -0.26
C GLY A 39 3.99 -6.98 -1.75
N GLY A 40 4.28 -5.79 -2.27
CA GLY A 40 4.74 -5.58 -3.64
C GLY A 40 3.76 -6.04 -4.72
N ARG A 41 4.17 -6.95 -5.62
CA ARG A 41 3.34 -7.41 -6.74
C ARG A 41 2.09 -8.14 -6.27
N GLU A 42 2.16 -8.84 -5.14
CA GLU A 42 0.99 -9.50 -4.54
C GLU A 42 -0.01 -8.49 -4.00
N CYS A 43 0.45 -7.35 -3.47
CA CYS A 43 -0.39 -6.21 -3.13
C CYS A 43 -1.10 -5.68 -4.38
N LEU A 44 -0.35 -5.41 -5.45
CA LEU A 44 -0.89 -4.87 -6.70
C LEU A 44 -1.96 -5.80 -7.31
N LYS A 45 -1.70 -7.11 -7.36
CA LYS A 45 -2.69 -8.11 -7.83
C LYS A 45 -3.98 -8.05 -7.03
N LYS A 46 -3.90 -7.92 -5.70
CA LYS A 46 -5.10 -7.80 -4.85
C LYS A 46 -5.83 -6.50 -5.12
N LEU A 47 -5.13 -5.37 -5.20
CA LEU A 47 -5.73 -4.07 -5.50
C LEU A 47 -6.46 -4.06 -6.84
N ILE A 48 -5.82 -4.58 -7.90
CA ILE A 48 -6.45 -4.71 -9.22
C ILE A 48 -7.69 -5.60 -9.14
N LYS A 49 -7.60 -6.76 -8.46
CA LYS A 49 -8.76 -7.65 -8.28
C LYS A 49 -9.90 -6.97 -7.53
N TYR A 50 -9.61 -6.22 -6.45
CA TYR A 50 -10.60 -5.46 -5.71
C TYR A 50 -11.22 -4.35 -6.55
N GLY A 51 -10.40 -3.60 -7.30
CA GLY A 51 -10.87 -2.55 -8.20
C GLY A 51 -11.79 -3.09 -9.29
N ILE A 52 -11.41 -4.18 -9.97
CA ILE A 52 -12.24 -4.83 -11.00
C ILE A 52 -13.53 -5.39 -10.40
N ALA A 53 -13.46 -6.09 -9.26
CA ALA A 53 -14.65 -6.62 -8.58
C ALA A 53 -15.62 -5.50 -8.17
N SER A 54 -15.10 -4.38 -7.66
CA SER A 54 -15.94 -3.23 -7.28
C SER A 54 -16.67 -2.59 -8.45
N ARG A 55 -16.10 -2.64 -9.67
CA ARG A 55 -16.74 -2.16 -10.91
C ARG A 55 -17.76 -3.15 -11.48
N LEU A 56 -17.62 -4.45 -11.18
CA LEU A 56 -18.54 -5.49 -11.62
C LEU A 56 -19.81 -5.55 -10.74
N ASP A 57 -19.68 -5.33 -9.43
CA ASP A 57 -20.80 -5.36 -8.47
C ASP A 57 -21.57 -4.03 -8.36
N SER A 58 -20.94 -2.91 -8.72
CA SER A 58 -21.55 -1.59 -8.61
C SER A 58 -21.76 -1.02 -10.00
N GLY A 59 -23.00 -1.04 -10.49
CA GLY A 59 -23.38 -0.36 -11.73
C GLY A 59 -22.77 1.04 -11.77
N HIS A 60 -21.80 1.23 -12.68
CA HIS A 60 -21.18 2.48 -13.10
C HIS A 60 -21.09 3.59 -12.02
N LYS A 61 -20.55 3.30 -10.83
CA LYS A 61 -20.16 4.39 -9.90
C LYS A 61 -18.84 4.96 -10.38
N GLU A 62 -18.90 6.15 -10.99
CA GLU A 62 -17.72 6.95 -11.28
C GLU A 62 -16.96 7.19 -9.97
N PHE A 63 -15.76 6.63 -9.88
CA PHE A 63 -14.85 6.98 -8.80
C PHE A 63 -14.39 8.42 -9.07
N PRO A 64 -14.41 9.32 -8.08
CA PRO A 64 -13.91 10.66 -8.27
C PRO A 64 -12.46 10.58 -8.77
N GLU A 65 -12.19 11.21 -9.91
CA GLU A 65 -10.83 11.36 -10.40
C GLU A 65 -10.05 12.21 -9.39
N ASN A 66 -9.03 11.60 -8.78
CA ASN A 66 -8.05 12.37 -8.04
C ASN A 66 -7.14 13.03 -9.07
N THR A 67 -7.37 14.31 -9.35
CA THR A 67 -6.41 15.13 -10.10
C THR A 67 -5.20 15.37 -9.22
N PHE A 68 -4.16 14.55 -9.38
CA PHE A 68 -2.88 14.76 -8.71
C PHE A 68 -1.98 15.59 -9.63
N ALA A 69 -1.80 16.86 -9.28
CA ALA A 69 -0.88 17.74 -9.96
C ALA A 69 0.54 17.45 -9.43
N LEU A 70 1.39 16.86 -10.29
CA LEU A 70 2.73 16.37 -9.88
C LEU A 70 3.67 17.51 -9.42
N ASP A 71 3.33 18.74 -9.79
CA ASP A 71 3.98 20.01 -9.41
C ASP A 71 3.69 20.45 -7.98
N GLU A 72 2.64 19.94 -7.32
CA GLU A 72 2.34 20.23 -5.90
C GLU A 72 3.26 19.48 -4.92
N CYS A 73 4.17 18.63 -5.42
CA CYS A 73 5.21 17.99 -4.62
C CYS A 73 6.29 19.02 -4.20
N THR A 74 5.96 19.79 -3.17
CA THR A 74 6.81 20.81 -2.54
C THR A 74 7.92 20.24 -1.64
N VAL A 75 7.87 18.94 -1.38
CA VAL A 75 8.94 18.22 -0.68
C VAL A 75 10.01 17.82 -1.69
N ASP A 76 11.26 18.18 -1.39
CA ASP A 76 12.48 17.70 -2.05
C ASP A 76 12.58 16.17 -1.91
N CYS A 77 11.76 15.47 -2.70
CA CYS A 77 11.69 14.02 -2.79
C CYS A 77 12.89 13.52 -3.58
N LYS A 78 14.09 13.73 -3.03
CA LYS A 78 15.42 13.23 -3.46
C LYS A 78 15.37 12.44 -4.77
N THR A 79 15.39 13.17 -5.89
CA THR A 79 15.52 12.67 -7.28
C THR A 79 14.40 11.70 -7.72
N VAL A 80 13.74 12.02 -8.85
CA VAL A 80 12.76 11.16 -9.56
C VAL A 80 13.18 9.68 -9.65
N LYS A 81 14.49 9.42 -9.76
CA LYS A 81 15.09 8.09 -9.76
C LYS A 81 14.74 7.26 -8.52
N ASN A 82 14.73 7.84 -7.32
CA ASN A 82 14.39 7.12 -6.09
C ASN A 82 12.89 6.86 -5.97
N VAL A 83 12.04 7.71 -6.54
CA VAL A 83 10.60 7.46 -6.64
C VAL A 83 10.35 6.26 -7.55
N ILE A 84 10.99 6.22 -8.72
CA ILE A 84 10.89 5.09 -9.66
C ILE A 84 11.42 3.80 -9.01
N ILE A 85 12.56 3.82 -8.32
CA ILE A 85 13.10 2.64 -7.62
C ILE A 85 12.13 2.13 -6.56
N ARG A 86 11.52 3.03 -5.76
CA ARG A 86 10.51 2.66 -4.76
C ARG A 86 9.22 2.14 -5.39
N SER A 87 8.80 2.69 -6.52
CA SER A 87 7.66 2.14 -7.28
C SER A 87 8.00 0.81 -7.95
N TRP A 88 9.26 0.57 -8.29
CA TRP A 88 9.72 -0.69 -8.87
C TRP A 88 9.65 -1.85 -7.88
N SER A 89 9.87 -1.62 -6.57
CA SER A 89 9.69 -2.70 -5.58
C SER A 89 8.27 -3.23 -5.57
N VAL A 90 7.27 -2.41 -5.94
CA VAL A 90 5.87 -2.84 -6.11
C VAL A 90 5.69 -3.82 -7.28
N LEU A 91 6.55 -3.75 -8.30
CA LEU A 91 6.46 -4.61 -9.48
C LEU A 91 7.37 -5.83 -9.40
N THR A 92 8.57 -5.67 -8.83
CA THR A 92 9.64 -6.68 -8.86
C THR A 92 9.69 -7.55 -7.61
N MET A 93 9.22 -7.06 -6.46
CA MET A 93 9.23 -7.79 -5.19
C MET A 93 7.84 -8.31 -4.86
N GLY A 94 7.75 -9.47 -4.21
CA GLY A 94 6.49 -10.07 -3.79
C GLY A 94 6.66 -10.83 -2.49
N ARG A 95 5.80 -10.56 -1.51
CA ARG A 95 5.80 -11.26 -0.21
C ARG A 95 4.38 -11.44 0.29
N VAL A 96 4.11 -12.54 0.99
CA VAL A 96 2.84 -12.75 1.71
C VAL A 96 3.19 -13.16 3.13
N ILE A 97 2.63 -12.45 4.11
CA ILE A 97 2.75 -12.77 5.54
C ILE A 97 1.38 -13.25 6.01
N GLU A 98 1.34 -14.41 6.64
CA GLU A 98 0.13 -14.89 7.32
C GLU A 98 0.07 -14.28 8.71
N ILE A 99 -1.06 -13.64 9.00
CA ILE A 99 -1.37 -13.10 10.32
C ILE A 99 -2.16 -14.22 11.00
N ASN A 100 -1.44 -15.25 11.45
CA ASN A 100 -2.02 -16.27 12.34
C ASN A 100 -2.17 -15.63 13.71
N LYS A 101 -3.41 -15.53 14.15
CA LYS A 101 -3.78 -15.04 15.47
C LYS A 101 -4.07 -16.23 16.37
#